data_AF-A0A2N0D0L1-F1
#
_entry.id   AF-A0A2N0D0L1-F1
#
_cell.length_a   1.000
_cell.length_b   1.000
_cell.length_c   1.000
_cell.angle_alpha   90.00
_cell.angle_beta   90.00
_cell.angle_gamma   90.00
#
_symmetry.space_group_name_H-M   'P 1'
#
loop_
_entity.id
_entity.type
_entity.pdbx_description
1 polymer ?
#
loop_
_entity_poly.entity_id
_entity_poly.type
_entity_poly.pdbx_seq_one_letter_code
_entity_poly.pdbx_strand_id
1 'polypeptide(L)'
;MRDEAVTAQQIARIERAVDRIEAKLDMVFAARDPVKSIPDFATDDDFADANLMELPLAAQRFEIAKDKLRRWCRDDGIGVLHGGRWWVSIPRLRRHLGQTGK
;
A
#
# COMPACT_ATOMS: atom_id res chain seq x y z
N MET A 1 -18.48 -17.69 -44.19
CA MET A 1 -19.05 -18.74 -43.31
C MET A 1 -18.01 -19.45 -42.45
N ARG A 2 -16.84 -19.87 -42.98
CA ARG A 2 -15.78 -20.51 -42.15
C ARG A 2 -15.08 -19.57 -41.17
N ASP A 3 -14.77 -18.33 -41.58
CA ASP A 3 -14.07 -17.36 -40.72
C ASP A 3 -14.91 -16.89 -39.53
N GLU A 4 -16.20 -16.65 -39.74
CA GLU A 4 -17.15 -16.23 -38.70
C GLU A 4 -17.33 -17.30 -37.60
N ALA A 5 -17.33 -18.58 -37.99
CA ALA A 5 -17.38 -19.69 -37.04
C ALA A 5 -16.09 -19.81 -36.21
N VAL A 6 -14.93 -19.48 -36.79
CA VAL A 6 -13.64 -19.48 -36.08
C VAL A 6 -13.58 -18.31 -35.09
N THR A 7 -14.05 -17.12 -35.48
CA THR A 7 -14.14 -15.95 -34.59
C THR A 7 -15.11 -16.19 -33.43
N ALA A 8 -16.29 -16.78 -33.70
CA ALA A 8 -17.24 -17.15 -32.66
C ALA A 8 -16.65 -18.18 -31.68
N GLN A 9 -15.88 -19.15 -32.18
CA GLN A 9 -15.19 -20.14 -31.34
C GLN A 9 -14.09 -19.50 -30.47
N GLN A 10 -13.38 -18.50 -31.00
CA GLN A 10 -12.37 -17.75 -30.25
C GLN A 10 -13.01 -16.88 -29.15
N ILE A 11 -14.12 -16.21 -29.44
CA ILE A 11 -14.88 -15.43 -28.45
C ILE A 11 -15.36 -16.33 -27.31
N ALA A 12 -16.01 -17.45 -27.64
CA ALA A 12 -16.48 -18.40 -26.63
C ALA A 12 -15.34 -19.00 -25.78
N ARG A 13 -14.12 -19.09 -26.33
CA ARG A 13 -12.94 -19.53 -25.58
C ARG A 13 -12.45 -18.44 -24.60
N ILE A 14 -12.52 -17.18 -25.00
CA ILE A 14 -12.13 -16.03 -24.17
C ILE A 14 -13.14 -15.82 -23.04
N GLU A 15 -14.45 -15.89 -23.31
CA GLU A 15 -15.50 -15.75 -22.29
C GLU A 15 -15.33 -16.80 -21.18
N ARG A 16 -15.14 -18.07 -21.55
CA ARG A 16 -14.86 -19.14 -20.56
C ARG A 16 -13.55 -18.93 -19.79
N ALA A 17 -12.59 -18.20 -20.36
CA ALA A 17 -11.35 -17.87 -19.66
C ALA A 17 -11.59 -16.75 -18.64
N VAL A 18 -12.39 -15.73 -18.98
CA VAL A 18 -12.80 -14.65 -18.09
C VAL A 18 -13.58 -15.22 -16.90
N ASP A 19 -14.60 -16.05 -17.14
CA ASP A 19 -15.42 -16.65 -16.07
C ASP A 19 -14.54 -17.45 -15.07
N ARG A 20 -13.53 -18.16 -15.57
CA ARG A 20 -12.59 -18.91 -14.73
C ARG A 20 -11.63 -18.02 -13.95
N ILE A 21 -11.28 -16.86 -14.49
CA ILE A 21 -10.43 -15.89 -13.79
C ILE A 21 -11.25 -15.22 -12.68
N GLU A 22 -12.48 -14.80 -12.99
CA GLU A 22 -13.40 -14.19 -12.00
C GLU A 22 -13.70 -15.15 -10.85
N ALA A 23 -14.06 -16.40 -11.15
CA ALA A 23 -14.29 -17.41 -10.10
C ALA A 23 -13.05 -17.68 -9.24
N LYS A 24 -11.84 -17.63 -9.82
CA LYS A 24 -10.59 -17.76 -9.06
C LYS A 24 -10.29 -16.53 -8.22
N LEU A 25 -10.60 -15.34 -8.72
CA LEU A 25 -10.48 -14.09 -7.96
C LEU A 25 -11.43 -14.13 -6.76
N ASP A 26 -12.68 -14.54 -6.95
CA ASP A 26 -13.64 -14.70 -5.86
C ASP A 26 -13.17 -15.72 -4.82
N MET A 27 -12.59 -16.84 -5.25
CA MET A 27 -11.97 -17.81 -4.33
C MET A 27 -10.76 -17.22 -3.61
N VAL A 28 -9.93 -16.39 -4.26
CA VAL A 28 -8.79 -15.71 -3.62
C VAL A 28 -9.28 -14.65 -2.62
N PHE A 29 -10.37 -13.95 -2.92
CA PHE A 29 -10.99 -12.98 -2.01
C PHE A 29 -11.71 -13.66 -0.85
N ALA A 30 -12.38 -14.80 -1.09
CA ALA A 30 -13.07 -15.58 -0.06
C ALA A 30 -12.09 -16.39 0.81
N ALA A 31 -10.95 -16.82 0.28
CA ALA A 31 -9.90 -17.53 1.00
C ALA A 31 -8.91 -16.59 1.72
N ARG A 32 -9.12 -15.26 1.64
CA ARG A 32 -8.55 -14.37 2.64
C ARG A 32 -9.29 -14.64 3.95
N ASP A 33 -8.66 -15.46 4.79
CA ASP A 33 -8.84 -15.42 6.25
C ASP A 33 -9.06 -13.96 6.69
N PRO A 34 -9.94 -13.68 7.65
CA PRO A 34 -10.02 -12.36 8.24
C PRO A 34 -8.62 -12.06 8.78
N VAL A 35 -7.86 -11.28 8.03
CA VAL A 35 -6.57 -10.76 8.42
C VAL A 35 -6.85 -10.13 9.77
N LYS A 36 -6.33 -10.76 10.84
CA LYS A 36 -6.29 -10.24 12.21
C LYS A 36 -6.27 -8.72 12.10
N SER A 37 -7.34 -8.06 12.53
CA SER A 37 -7.54 -6.62 12.40
C SER A 37 -6.22 -5.88 12.49
N ILE A 38 -5.65 -5.58 11.32
CA ILE A 38 -4.68 -4.52 11.21
C ILE A 38 -5.56 -3.30 11.47
N PRO A 39 -5.25 -2.46 12.46
CA PRO A 39 -6.06 -1.26 12.72
C PRO A 39 -6.26 -0.54 11.39
N ASP A 40 -7.46 -0.02 11.20
CA ASP A 40 -7.99 0.62 10.00
C ASP A 40 -7.01 1.69 9.43
N PHE A 41 -5.94 1.27 8.73
CA PHE A 41 -4.99 2.18 8.06
C PHE A 41 -5.50 2.56 6.67
N ALA A 42 -6.64 2.04 6.23
CA ALA A 42 -7.22 2.32 4.92
C ALA A 42 -7.73 3.77 4.76
N THR A 43 -7.69 4.58 5.82
CA THR A 43 -8.11 6.01 5.80
C THR A 43 -7.20 6.94 6.61
N ASP A 44 -5.94 6.56 6.88
CA ASP A 44 -5.01 7.49 7.50
C ASP A 44 -4.28 8.31 6.43
N ASP A 45 -4.84 9.49 6.11
CA ASP A 45 -4.29 10.44 5.14
C ASP A 45 -2.81 10.77 5.42
N ASP A 46 -2.37 10.67 6.68
CA ASP A 46 -0.97 10.88 7.07
C ASP A 46 0.03 9.91 6.40
N PHE A 47 -0.44 8.73 5.96
CA PHE A 47 0.35 7.71 5.29
C PHE A 47 0.00 7.57 3.80
N ALA A 48 -0.74 8.51 3.21
CA ALA A 48 -0.89 8.60 1.76
C ALA A 48 0.50 8.73 1.09
N ASP A 49 0.66 8.21 -0.12
CA ASP A 49 1.96 8.19 -0.83
C ASP A 49 2.60 9.59 -0.92
N ALA A 50 1.79 10.64 -1.08
CA ALA A 50 2.25 12.03 -1.13
C ALA A 50 2.85 12.54 0.20
N ASN A 51 2.51 11.90 1.32
CA ASN A 51 2.93 12.25 2.66
C ASN A 51 4.11 11.39 3.18
N LEU A 52 4.54 10.41 2.39
CA LEU A 52 5.63 9.50 2.74
C LEU A 52 6.98 9.95 2.17
N MET A 53 8.02 9.79 2.98
CA MET A 53 9.40 10.06 2.60
C MET A 53 10.33 8.96 3.09
N GLU A 54 11.26 8.49 2.25
CA GLU A 54 12.25 7.50 2.71
C GLU A 54 13.07 8.04 3.88
N LEU A 55 13.33 7.20 4.89
CA LEU A 55 14.02 7.58 6.12
C LEU A 55 15.35 8.32 5.90
N PRO A 56 16.26 7.90 4.98
CA PRO A 56 17.49 8.64 4.74
C PRO A 56 17.26 10.08 4.28
N LEU A 57 16.24 10.31 3.45
CA LEU A 57 15.88 11.63 2.96
C LEU A 57 15.21 12.48 4.04
N ALA A 58 14.31 11.88 4.83
CA ALA A 58 13.68 12.54 5.97
C ALA A 58 14.72 12.94 7.04
N ALA A 59 15.68 12.06 7.33
CA ALA A 59 16.79 12.34 8.24
C ALA A 59 17.62 13.54 7.78
N GLN A 60 17.94 13.62 6.49
CA GLN A 60 18.65 14.76 5.92
C GLN A 60 17.81 16.04 5.98
N ARG A 61 16.54 15.96 5.57
CA ARG A 61 15.65 17.14 5.44
C ARG A 61 15.30 17.78 6.78
N PHE A 62 15.10 16.97 7.82
CA PHE A 62 14.74 17.44 9.15
C PHE A 62 15.94 17.52 10.10
N GLU A 63 17.16 17.25 9.59
CA GLU A 63 18.41 17.24 10.36
C GLU A 63 18.35 16.35 11.62
N ILE A 64 17.75 15.16 11.45
CA ILE A 64 17.56 14.17 12.53
C ILE A 64 18.45 12.97 12.27
N ALA A 65 19.15 12.50 13.30
CA ALA A 65 19.94 11.28 13.21
C ALA A 65 19.07 10.09 12.76
N LYS A 66 19.56 9.31 11.78
CA LYS A 66 18.83 8.17 11.20
C LYS A 66 18.36 7.16 12.25
N ASP A 67 19.19 6.85 13.24
CA ASP A 67 18.83 5.89 14.30
C ASP A 67 17.73 6.41 15.21
N LYS A 68 17.75 7.71 15.53
CA LYS A 68 16.70 8.37 16.29
C LYS A 68 15.37 8.34 15.52
N LEU A 69 15.41 8.69 14.23
CA LEU A 69 14.24 8.66 13.36
C LEU A 69 13.70 7.23 13.18
N ARG A 70 14.60 6.23 13.08
CA ARG A 70 14.24 4.81 12.99
C ARG A 70 13.57 4.30 14.26
N ARG A 71 14.05 4.71 15.42
CA ARG A 71 13.42 4.42 16.71
C ARG A 71 12.01 4.99 16.76
N TRP A 72 11.84 6.25 16.38
CA TRP A 72 10.52 6.89 16.35
C TRP A 72 9.55 6.22 15.37
N CYS A 73 10.03 5.78 14.19
CA CYS A 73 9.17 5.04 13.26
C CYS A 73 8.66 3.72 13.88
N ARG A 74 9.48 3.05 14.69
CA ARG A 74 9.12 1.81 15.37
C ARG A 74 8.20 2.04 16.56
N ASP A 75 8.51 3.04 17.38
CA ASP A 75 7.96 3.17 18.73
C ASP A 75 6.84 4.21 18.80
N ASP A 76 6.92 5.28 18.00
CA ASP A 76 6.02 6.45 18.05
C ASP A 76 5.01 6.49 16.89
N GLY A 77 5.02 5.48 16.02
CA GLY A 77 4.07 5.36 14.91
C GLY A 77 4.17 6.47 13.86
N ILE A 78 5.35 7.07 13.68
CA ILE A 78 5.59 8.13 12.68
C ILE A 78 6.04 7.58 11.30
N GLY A 79 6.06 6.27 11.12
CA GLY A 79 6.55 5.64 9.90
C GLY A 79 6.02 4.22 9.70
N VAL A 80 6.20 3.71 8.49
CA VAL A 80 5.81 2.36 8.06
C VAL A 80 7.01 1.64 7.45
N LEU A 81 7.12 0.33 7.71
CA LEU A 81 8.14 -0.52 7.11
C LEU A 81 7.59 -1.14 5.82
N HIS A 82 8.16 -0.79 4.66
CA HIS A 82 7.75 -1.29 3.36
C HIS A 82 8.98 -1.70 2.53
N GLY A 83 9.00 -2.93 2.00
CA GLY A 83 10.12 -3.44 1.20
C GLY A 83 11.47 -3.45 1.93
N GLY A 84 11.46 -3.63 3.26
CA GLY A 84 12.67 -3.58 4.09
C GLY A 84 13.22 -2.16 4.35
N ARG A 85 12.51 -1.12 3.91
CA ARG A 85 12.86 0.29 4.10
C ARG A 85 11.84 0.99 4.97
N TRP A 86 12.31 1.91 5.81
CA TRP A 86 11.44 2.77 6.59
C TRP A 86 11.00 3.97 5.76
N TRP A 87 9.69 4.19 5.72
CA TRP A 87 9.04 5.36 5.15
C TRP A 87 8.44 6.17 6.29
N VAL A 88 8.69 7.47 6.29
CA VAL A 88 8.33 8.38 7.36
C VAL A 88 7.13 9.21 6.91
N SER A 89 6.09 9.26 7.75
CA SER A 89 4.96 10.18 7.56
C SER A 89 5.41 11.60 7.91
N ILE A 90 5.41 12.50 6.93
CA ILE A 90 5.77 13.91 7.12
C ILE A 90 4.81 14.64 8.06
N PRO A 91 3.47 14.50 7.94
CA PRO A 91 2.53 15.11 8.88
C PRO A 91 2.77 14.67 10.32
N ARG A 92 2.95 13.36 10.55
CA ARG A 92 3.19 12.83 11.91
C ARG A 92 4.54 13.25 12.46
N LEU A 93 5.59 13.28 11.64
CA LEU A 93 6.90 13.79 12.06
C LEU A 93 6.80 15.27 12.47
N ARG A 94 6.09 16.10 11.71
CA ARG A 94 5.87 17.51 12.07
C ARG A 94 5.12 17.66 13.39
N ARG A 95 4.03 16.91 13.60
CA ARG A 95 3.30 16.90 14.87
C ARG A 95 4.19 16.42 16.02
N HIS A 96 4.99 15.38 15.80
CA HIS A 96 5.95 14.86 16.78
C HIS A 96 7.02 15.90 17.17
N LEU A 97 7.42 16.76 16.23
CA LEU A 97 8.35 17.86 16.48
C LEU A 97 7.66 19.13 17.03
N GLY A 98 6.34 19.10 17.27
CA GLY A 98 5.56 20.27 17.69
C GLY A 98 5.39 21.34 16.60
N GLN A 99 5.74 21.03 15.35
CA GLN A 99 5.57 21.90 14.19
C GLN A 99 4.15 21.78 13.64
N THR A 100 3.16 22.17 14.43
CA THR A 100 1.79 22.37 13.92
C THR A 100 1.78 23.72 13.22
N GLY A 101 1.50 23.73 11.92
CA GLY A 101 1.46 24.97 11.13
C GLY A 101 0.57 26.01 11.78
N LYS A 102 1.10 27.23 11.90
CA LYS A 102 0.31 28.44 12.06
C LYS A 102 -0.30 28.81 10.71
#